data_AF-A0A953P7D5-F1
#
_entry.id   AF-A0A953P7D5-F1
#
_cell.length_a   1.000
_cell.length_b   1.000
_cell.length_c   1.000
_cell.angle_alpha   90.00
_cell.angle_beta   90.00
_cell.angle_gamma   90.00
#
_symmetry.space_group_name_H-M   'P 1'
#
loop_
_entity.id
_entity.type
_entity.pdbx_description
1 polymer ?
#
loop_
_entity_poly.entity_id
_entity_poly.type
_entity_poly.pdbx_seq_one_letter_code
_entity_poly.pdbx_strand_id
1 'polypeptide(L)'
;MDINCIAVIGAGALGRGIAREAALAGYRTILEDVMPEKLAAALDWIESSLDAEFARGVVTSQAADEALARVSTVRTVEDACHEADLLIDALPEELELKLELFTLFDKFARPQAVMASTSPRHSIADMAAMTYRPELCVGLRFLDSATGKKLLEIVRAPQTSGETVATCAEAARRMGREASVLRESPEDISGGEKA
;
A
#
# COMPACT_ATOMS: atom_id res chain seq x y z
N MET A 1 -11.80 -2.08 -12.28
CA MET A 1 -11.80 -3.11 -11.22
C MET A 1 -12.28 -2.49 -9.90
N ASP A 2 -12.95 -3.27 -9.03
CA ASP A 2 -13.37 -2.81 -7.70
C ASP A 2 -12.41 -3.33 -6.62
N ILE A 3 -11.98 -2.45 -5.71
CA ILE A 3 -11.18 -2.83 -4.54
C ILE A 3 -12.12 -2.89 -3.33
N ASN A 4 -12.14 -4.03 -2.65
CA ASN A 4 -12.84 -4.26 -1.40
C ASN A 4 -11.87 -4.62 -0.26
N CYS A 5 -10.78 -5.33 -0.58
CA CYS A 5 -9.74 -5.72 0.36
C CYS A 5 -8.36 -5.22 -0.07
N ILE A 6 -7.66 -4.56 0.85
CA ILE A 6 -6.28 -4.11 0.68
C ILE A 6 -5.38 -4.91 1.63
N ALA A 7 -4.31 -5.50 1.09
CA ALA A 7 -3.27 -6.12 1.89
C ALA A 7 -2.00 -5.25 1.86
N VAL A 8 -1.43 -5.01 3.04
CA VAL A 8 -0.20 -4.22 3.21
C VAL A 8 0.87 -5.13 3.79
N ILE A 9 2.00 -5.25 3.09
CA ILE A 9 3.11 -6.12 3.44
C ILE A 9 4.19 -5.30 4.14
N GLY A 10 4.42 -5.61 5.42
CA GLY A 10 5.31 -4.88 6.33
C GLY A 10 4.55 -3.98 7.30
N ALA A 11 4.67 -4.25 8.60
CA ALA A 11 4.00 -3.49 9.68
C ALA A 11 4.86 -2.35 10.26
N GLY A 12 5.84 -1.88 9.49
CA GLY A 12 6.63 -0.69 9.80
C GLY A 12 5.79 0.59 9.84
N ALA A 13 6.43 1.73 10.12
CA ALA A 13 5.74 3.02 10.25
C ALA A 13 4.88 3.38 9.03
N LEU A 14 5.40 3.14 7.82
CA LEU A 14 4.66 3.36 6.58
C LEU A 14 3.48 2.40 6.46
N GLY A 15 3.72 1.09 6.58
CA GLY A 15 2.69 0.08 6.36
C GLY A 15 1.52 0.17 7.34
N ARG A 16 1.77 0.40 8.64
CA ARG A 16 0.67 0.62 9.61
C ARG A 16 -0.12 1.91 9.32
N GLY A 17 0.53 2.94 8.77
CA GLY A 17 -0.12 4.17 8.33
C GLY A 17 -1.04 3.93 7.14
N ILE A 18 -0.57 3.20 6.13
CA ILE A 18 -1.37 2.80 4.96
C ILE A 18 -2.55 1.92 5.40
N ALA A 19 -2.30 0.93 6.25
CA ALA A 19 -3.34 0.03 6.76
C ALA A 19 -4.45 0.79 7.49
N ARG A 20 -4.07 1.75 8.33
CA ARG A 20 -5.00 2.65 9.02
C ARG A 20 -5.87 3.45 8.05
N GLU A 21 -5.25 4.07 7.04
CA GLU A 21 -5.97 4.90 6.07
C GLU A 21 -6.91 4.08 5.19
N ALA A 22 -6.47 2.89 4.77
CA ALA A 22 -7.31 1.94 4.06
C ALA A 22 -8.54 1.54 4.89
N ALA A 23 -8.34 1.22 6.17
CA ALA A 23 -9.41 0.80 7.06
C ALA A 23 -10.44 1.92 7.35
N LEU A 24 -9.95 3.16 7.56
CA LEU A 24 -10.79 4.36 7.69
C LEU A 24 -11.58 4.66 6.42
N ALA A 25 -11.02 4.37 5.25
CA ALA A 25 -11.69 4.51 3.95
C ALA A 25 -12.76 3.43 3.70
N GLY A 26 -12.94 2.48 4.63
CA GLY A 26 -13.94 1.43 4.54
C GLY A 26 -13.46 0.15 3.88
N TYR A 27 -12.18 0.03 3.53
CA TYR A 27 -11.63 -1.22 3.01
C TYR A 27 -11.43 -2.23 4.11
N ARG A 28 -11.66 -3.51 3.81
CA ARG A 28 -11.10 -4.58 4.63
C ARG A 28 -9.60 -4.56 4.47
N THR A 29 -8.87 -4.55 5.57
CA THR A 29 -7.42 -4.38 5.56
C THR A 29 -6.74 -5.58 6.18
N ILE A 30 -5.79 -6.15 5.45
CA ILE A 30 -4.91 -7.21 5.94
C ILE A 30 -3.53 -6.60 6.12
N LEU A 31 -3.02 -6.62 7.34
CA LEU A 31 -1.66 -6.18 7.65
C LEU A 31 -0.78 -7.41 7.88
N GLU A 32 0.28 -7.53 7.10
CA GLU A 32 1.22 -8.64 7.18
C GLU A 32 2.56 -8.15 7.75
N ASP A 33 3.13 -8.95 8.65
CA ASP A 33 4.54 -8.91 9.00
C ASP A 33 4.95 -10.26 9.59
N VAL A 34 6.16 -10.70 9.28
CA VAL A 34 6.72 -11.95 9.83
C VAL A 34 6.95 -11.87 11.35
N MET A 35 7.10 -10.67 11.90
CA MET A 35 7.37 -10.43 13.32
C MET A 35 6.07 -10.13 14.08
N PRO A 36 5.58 -11.02 14.96
CA PRO A 36 4.32 -10.83 15.68
C PRO A 36 4.32 -9.57 16.58
N GLU A 37 5.46 -9.19 17.11
CA GLU A 37 5.64 -7.97 17.91
C GLU A 37 5.43 -6.70 17.08
N LYS A 38 5.77 -6.70 15.78
CA LYS A 38 5.50 -5.56 14.89
C LYS A 38 4.02 -5.44 14.57
N LEU A 39 3.34 -6.57 14.37
CA LEU A 39 1.88 -6.59 14.18
C LEU A 39 1.16 -6.05 15.41
N ALA A 40 1.53 -6.49 16.62
CA ALA A 40 0.95 -5.99 17.86
C ALA A 40 1.19 -4.48 18.01
N ALA A 41 2.44 -4.03 17.85
CA ALA A 41 2.77 -2.60 17.92
C ALA A 41 2.05 -1.76 16.85
N ALA A 42 1.79 -2.32 15.68
CA ALA A 42 1.04 -1.65 14.63
C ALA A 42 -0.44 -1.50 15.01
N LEU A 43 -1.07 -2.55 15.56
CA LEU A 43 -2.46 -2.47 16.03
C LEU A 43 -2.62 -1.44 17.15
N ASP A 44 -1.74 -1.47 18.16
CA ASP A 44 -1.74 -0.49 19.26
C ASP A 44 -1.59 0.95 18.73
N TRP A 45 -0.71 1.14 17.74
CA TRP A 45 -0.52 2.44 17.11
C TRP A 45 -1.74 2.88 16.30
N ILE A 46 -2.40 1.97 15.59
CA ILE A 46 -3.61 2.27 14.80
C ILE A 46 -4.73 2.72 15.75
N GLU A 47 -4.99 1.96 16.82
CA GLU A 47 -6.00 2.28 17.83
C GLU A 47 -5.73 3.65 18.48
N SER A 48 -4.53 3.84 19.05
CA SER A 48 -4.17 5.11 19.69
C SER A 48 -4.19 6.31 18.74
N SER A 49 -3.85 6.11 17.46
CA SER A 49 -3.93 7.16 16.45
C SER A 49 -5.38 7.53 16.10
N LEU A 50 -6.29 6.56 16.07
CA LEU A 50 -7.73 6.81 15.88
C LEU A 50 -8.33 7.53 17.07
N ASP A 51 -7.99 7.13 18.30
CA ASP A 51 -8.41 7.81 19.53
C ASP A 51 -7.96 9.27 19.56
N ALA A 52 -6.71 9.54 19.16
CA ALA A 52 -6.18 10.90 19.09
C ALA A 52 -6.88 11.77 18.01
N GLU A 53 -7.39 11.15 16.94
CA GLU A 53 -8.21 11.85 15.94
C GLU A 53 -9.65 12.07 16.42
N PHE A 54 -10.24 11.11 17.12
CA PHE A 54 -11.55 11.26 17.77
C PHE A 54 -11.53 12.39 18.81
N ALA A 55 -10.52 12.42 19.68
CA ALA A 55 -10.35 13.47 20.68
C ALA A 55 -10.20 14.87 20.06
N ARG A 56 -9.70 14.96 18.81
CA ARG A 56 -9.61 16.20 18.03
C ARG A 56 -10.86 16.50 17.19
N GLY A 57 -11.88 15.63 17.21
CA GLY A 57 -13.10 15.76 16.42
C GLY A 57 -12.91 15.53 14.91
N VAL A 58 -11.82 14.86 14.51
CA VAL A 58 -11.51 14.57 13.10
C VAL A 58 -12.30 13.36 12.59
N VAL A 59 -12.52 12.37 13.46
CA VAL A 59 -13.32 11.17 13.19
C VAL A 59 -14.37 10.98 14.27
N THR A 60 -15.46 10.28 13.96
CA THR A 60 -16.43 9.85 14.97
C THR A 60 -15.94 8.58 15.67
N SER A 61 -16.39 8.33 16.90
CA SER A 61 -16.07 7.07 17.61
C SER A 61 -16.55 5.86 16.81
N GLN A 62 -17.74 5.91 16.20
CA GLN A 62 -18.21 4.84 15.32
C GLN A 62 -17.26 4.59 14.14
N ALA A 63 -16.78 5.64 13.46
CA ALA A 63 -15.86 5.47 12.34
C ALA A 63 -14.50 4.89 12.77
N ALA A 64 -14.01 5.28 13.96
CA ALA A 64 -12.79 4.72 14.55
C ALA A 64 -12.96 3.23 14.87
N ASP A 65 -14.04 2.85 15.56
CA ASP A 65 -14.33 1.47 15.93
C ASP A 65 -14.49 0.58 14.69
N GLU A 66 -15.23 1.07 13.68
CA GLU A 66 -15.40 0.35 12.42
C GLU A 66 -14.09 0.20 11.65
N ALA A 67 -13.22 1.23 11.66
CA ALA A 67 -11.91 1.13 11.03
C ALA A 67 -11.05 0.06 11.71
N LEU A 68 -10.98 0.06 13.04
CA LEU A 68 -10.23 -0.94 13.78
C LEU A 68 -10.75 -2.36 13.51
N ALA A 69 -12.07 -2.54 13.47
CA ALA A 69 -12.70 -3.82 13.15
C ALA A 69 -12.44 -4.34 11.72
N ARG A 70 -12.03 -3.46 10.79
CA ARG A 70 -11.66 -3.85 9.42
C ARG A 70 -10.21 -4.34 9.30
N VAL A 71 -9.37 -4.09 10.30
CA VAL A 71 -7.96 -4.50 10.27
C VAL A 71 -7.82 -5.92 10.83
N SER A 72 -7.23 -6.79 10.04
CA SER A 72 -6.81 -8.14 10.44
C SER A 72 -5.31 -8.30 10.21
N THR A 73 -4.68 -9.21 10.94
CA THR A 73 -3.25 -9.47 10.78
C THR A 73 -2.98 -10.90 10.34
N VAL A 74 -1.94 -11.06 9.52
CA VAL A 74 -1.43 -12.35 9.08
C VAL A 74 0.10 -12.32 9.15
N ARG A 75 0.75 -13.49 9.08
CA ARG A 75 2.22 -13.60 9.24
C ARG A 75 2.92 -14.16 8.01
N THR A 76 2.17 -14.34 6.92
CA THR A 76 2.71 -14.82 5.66
C THR A 76 2.13 -14.00 4.52
N VAL A 77 2.96 -13.76 3.51
CA VAL A 77 2.54 -13.10 2.27
C VAL A 77 1.46 -13.92 1.56
N GLU A 78 1.52 -15.25 1.62
CA GLU A 78 0.50 -16.15 1.05
C GLU A 78 -0.88 -15.86 1.64
N ASP A 79 -1.00 -15.83 2.97
CA ASP A 79 -2.26 -15.54 3.66
C ASP A 79 -2.79 -14.13 3.29
N ALA A 80 -1.90 -13.15 3.14
CA ALA A 80 -2.26 -11.78 2.76
C ALA A 80 -2.79 -11.68 1.32
N CYS A 81 -2.31 -12.54 0.42
CA CYS A 81 -2.62 -12.48 -1.01
C CYS A 81 -3.99 -13.05 -1.39
N HIS A 82 -4.51 -14.01 -0.63
CA HIS A 82 -5.67 -14.82 -1.04
C HIS A 82 -6.94 -13.99 -1.30
N GLU A 83 -7.17 -12.94 -0.53
CA GLU A 83 -8.43 -12.17 -0.56
C GLU A 83 -8.24 -10.72 -1.01
N ALA A 84 -7.00 -10.25 -1.14
CA ALA A 84 -6.68 -8.88 -1.49
C ALA A 84 -7.01 -8.56 -2.96
N ASP A 85 -7.64 -7.41 -3.22
CA ASP A 85 -7.80 -6.80 -4.55
C ASP A 85 -6.61 -5.88 -4.87
N LEU A 86 -5.97 -5.33 -3.84
CA LEU A 86 -4.78 -4.48 -3.94
C LEU A 86 -3.76 -4.91 -2.88
N LEU A 87 -2.59 -5.30 -3.35
CA LEU A 87 -1.41 -5.63 -2.53
C LEU A 87 -0.45 -4.45 -2.54
N ILE A 88 0.05 -4.06 -1.38
CA ILE A 88 0.96 -2.91 -1.24
C ILE A 88 2.23 -3.37 -0.51
N ASP A 89 3.35 -3.39 -1.23
CA ASP A 89 4.69 -3.53 -0.67
C ASP A 89 5.07 -2.27 0.11
N ALA A 90 5.22 -2.41 1.42
CA ALA A 90 5.77 -1.42 2.34
C ALA A 90 7.01 -1.96 3.09
N LEU A 91 7.74 -2.89 2.47
CA LEU A 91 8.99 -3.46 3.00
C LEU A 91 10.16 -2.46 2.93
N PRO A 92 11.25 -2.72 3.66
CA PRO A 92 12.50 -2.00 3.50
C PRO A 92 12.97 -1.91 2.04
N GLU A 93 13.74 -0.87 1.75
CA GLU A 93 14.21 -0.54 0.41
C GLU A 93 15.45 -1.35 0.03
N GLU A 94 15.24 -2.66 -0.10
CA GLU A 94 16.19 -3.64 -0.61
C GLU A 94 15.61 -4.27 -1.88
N LEU A 95 16.34 -4.17 -3.00
CA LEU A 95 15.84 -4.60 -4.30
C LEU A 95 15.47 -6.09 -4.31
N GLU A 96 16.32 -6.94 -3.75
CA GLU A 96 16.10 -8.39 -3.73
C GLU A 96 14.79 -8.76 -3.02
N LEU A 97 14.50 -8.12 -1.88
CA LEU A 97 13.25 -8.35 -1.15
C LEU A 97 12.03 -7.95 -1.97
N LYS A 98 12.10 -6.85 -2.71
CA LYS A 98 10.98 -6.38 -3.54
C LYS A 98 10.74 -7.26 -4.75
N LEU A 99 11.81 -7.70 -5.42
CA LEU A 99 11.72 -8.64 -6.55
C LEU A 99 11.15 -10.00 -6.09
N GLU A 100 11.60 -10.49 -4.93
CA GLU A 100 11.04 -11.70 -4.32
C GLU A 100 9.56 -11.51 -3.98
N LEU A 101 9.20 -10.39 -3.35
CA LEU A 101 7.81 -10.11 -2.98
C LEU A 101 6.88 -10.06 -4.20
N PHE A 102 7.29 -9.45 -5.31
CA PHE A 102 6.48 -9.45 -6.54
C PHE A 102 6.34 -10.84 -7.15
N THR A 103 7.36 -11.71 -7.01
CA THR A 103 7.25 -13.12 -7.40
C THR A 103 6.22 -13.84 -6.52
N LEU A 104 6.17 -13.56 -5.22
CA LEU A 104 5.18 -14.13 -4.29
C LEU A 104 3.78 -13.60 -4.57
N PHE A 105 3.63 -12.30 -4.84
CA PHE A 105 2.36 -11.71 -5.26
C PHE A 105 1.84 -12.39 -6.52
N ASP A 106 2.66 -12.55 -7.55
CA ASP A 106 2.22 -13.19 -8.79
C ASP A 106 1.77 -14.64 -8.55
N LYS A 107 2.45 -15.36 -7.65
CA LYS A 107 2.15 -16.74 -7.30
C LYS A 107 0.85 -16.91 -6.51
N PHE A 108 0.60 -16.06 -5.51
CA PHE A 108 -0.47 -16.28 -4.52
C PHE A 108 -1.68 -15.37 -4.71
N ALA A 109 -1.51 -14.19 -5.33
CA ALA A 109 -2.59 -13.25 -5.50
C ALA A 109 -3.60 -13.71 -6.54
N ARG A 110 -4.87 -13.38 -6.31
CA ARG A 110 -5.95 -13.62 -7.29
C ARG A 110 -5.61 -12.97 -8.64
N PRO A 111 -6.02 -13.54 -9.79
CA PRO A 111 -5.58 -13.09 -11.12
C PRO A 111 -5.73 -11.59 -11.41
N GLN A 112 -6.78 -10.96 -10.86
CA GLN A 112 -7.10 -9.54 -11.06
C GLN A 112 -6.54 -8.60 -9.98
N ALA A 113 -5.78 -9.10 -9.00
CA ALA A 113 -5.24 -8.27 -7.93
C ALA A 113 -4.17 -7.31 -8.46
N VAL A 114 -4.25 -6.04 -8.04
CA VAL A 114 -3.23 -5.03 -8.32
C VAL A 114 -2.05 -5.22 -7.38
N MET A 115 -0.83 -5.16 -7.91
CA MET A 115 0.42 -5.30 -7.17
C MET A 115 1.14 -3.96 -7.13
N ALA A 116 1.18 -3.34 -5.97
CA ALA A 116 1.76 -2.03 -5.78
C ALA A 116 3.05 -2.08 -4.95
N SER A 117 4.01 -1.21 -5.28
CA SER A 117 5.13 -0.91 -4.39
C SER A 117 5.15 0.56 -3.98
N THR A 118 5.48 0.83 -2.72
CA THR A 118 5.73 2.19 -2.24
C THR A 118 7.14 2.69 -2.53
N SER A 119 7.99 1.89 -3.19
CA SER A 119 9.39 2.23 -3.39
C SER A 119 9.58 3.55 -4.15
N PRO A 120 10.35 4.50 -3.60
CA PRO A 120 10.78 5.68 -4.34
C PRO A 120 12.10 5.47 -5.10
N ARG A 121 12.76 4.31 -4.94
CA ARG A 121 14.12 4.07 -5.45
C ARG A 121 14.24 2.94 -6.46
N HIS A 122 13.30 2.00 -6.45
CA HIS A 122 13.37 0.80 -7.27
C HIS A 122 12.32 0.85 -8.39
N SER A 123 12.74 0.35 -9.55
CA SER A 123 11.94 0.27 -10.77
C SER A 123 10.71 -0.62 -10.56
N ILE A 124 9.53 -0.05 -10.74
CA ILE A 124 8.26 -0.77 -10.85
C ILE A 124 8.30 -1.69 -12.07
N ALA A 125 8.91 -1.28 -13.19
CA ALA A 125 9.08 -2.16 -14.34
C ALA A 125 9.92 -3.41 -14.02
N ASP A 126 10.98 -3.28 -13.21
CA ASP A 126 11.83 -4.43 -12.83
C ASP A 126 11.07 -5.39 -11.91
N MET A 127 10.31 -4.84 -10.95
CA MET A 127 9.39 -5.63 -10.11
C MET A 127 8.29 -6.30 -10.95
N ALA A 128 7.70 -5.58 -11.91
CA ALA A 128 6.67 -6.10 -12.79
C ALA A 128 7.18 -7.23 -13.69
N ALA A 129 8.46 -7.21 -14.09
CA ALA A 129 9.10 -8.25 -14.88
C ALA A 129 9.19 -9.61 -14.15
N MET A 130 8.99 -9.63 -12.83
CA MET A 130 8.93 -10.84 -12.02
C MET A 130 7.53 -11.50 -12.04
N THR A 131 6.58 -10.94 -12.80
CA THR A 131 5.18 -11.38 -12.82
C THR A 131 4.72 -11.72 -14.25
N TYR A 132 3.70 -12.55 -14.38
CA TYR A 132 3.07 -12.82 -15.69
C TYR A 132 2.00 -11.80 -16.11
N ARG A 133 1.79 -10.75 -15.31
CA ARG A 133 0.71 -9.76 -15.45
C ARG A 133 1.21 -8.34 -15.11
N PRO A 134 2.27 -7.88 -15.80
CA PRO A 134 2.91 -6.59 -15.51
C PRO A 134 1.96 -5.39 -15.67
N GLU A 135 0.85 -5.56 -16.39
CA GLU A 135 -0.21 -4.56 -16.54
C GLU A 135 -0.96 -4.25 -15.23
N LEU A 136 -0.89 -5.15 -14.23
CA LEU A 136 -1.46 -4.99 -12.89
C LEU A 136 -0.43 -4.49 -11.85
N CYS A 137 0.81 -4.23 -12.27
CA CYS A 137 1.87 -3.69 -11.41
C CYS A 137 1.91 -2.17 -11.46
N VAL A 138 2.10 -1.50 -10.32
CA VAL A 138 2.10 -0.03 -10.22
C VAL A 138 2.94 0.45 -9.04
N GLY A 139 3.43 1.69 -9.07
CA GLY A 139 4.01 2.33 -7.88
C GLY A 139 2.97 3.23 -7.20
N LEU A 140 2.91 3.18 -5.86
CA LEU A 140 2.04 4.02 -5.03
C LEU A 140 2.88 4.71 -3.95
N ARG A 141 3.36 5.93 -4.22
CA ARG A 141 4.20 6.68 -3.26
C ARG A 141 3.30 7.55 -2.38
N PHE A 142 3.20 7.17 -1.10
CA PHE A 142 2.44 7.89 -0.08
C PHE A 142 3.27 9.06 0.44
N LEU A 143 2.79 10.28 0.21
CA LEU A 143 3.53 11.51 0.56
C LEU A 143 2.66 12.41 1.43
N ASP A 144 3.21 12.81 2.57
CA ASP A 144 2.56 13.76 3.47
C ASP A 144 3.38 15.06 3.49
N SER A 145 2.76 16.15 3.01
CA SER A 145 3.43 17.45 2.92
C SER A 145 3.52 18.13 4.29
N ALA A 146 4.50 19.03 4.45
CA ALA A 146 4.61 19.90 5.63
C ALA A 146 3.35 20.78 5.85
N THR A 147 2.53 20.97 4.82
CA THR A 147 1.27 21.73 4.88
C THR A 147 0.06 20.89 5.30
N GLY A 148 0.24 19.61 5.62
CA GLY A 148 -0.82 18.69 6.01
C GLY A 148 -1.61 18.07 4.85
N LYS A 149 -1.29 18.42 3.60
CA LYS A 149 -1.86 17.74 2.42
C LYS A 149 -1.30 16.31 2.31
N LYS A 150 -2.21 15.36 2.09
CA LYS A 150 -1.91 13.95 1.80
C LYS A 150 -1.97 13.72 0.30
N LEU A 151 -0.84 13.37 -0.29
CA LEU A 151 -0.69 13.10 -1.71
C LEU A 151 -0.43 11.60 -1.93
N LEU A 152 -0.78 11.12 -3.11
CA LEU A 152 -0.39 9.80 -3.61
C LEU A 152 0.13 9.93 -5.04
N GLU A 153 1.40 9.66 -5.26
CA GLU A 153 1.93 9.56 -6.62
C GLU A 153 1.72 8.14 -7.13
N ILE A 154 0.96 8.01 -8.22
CA ILE A 154 0.74 6.77 -8.95
C ILE A 154 1.79 6.72 -10.06
N VAL A 155 2.81 5.89 -9.86
CA VAL A 155 3.91 5.70 -10.80
C VAL A 155 3.52 4.60 -11.78
N ARG A 156 3.30 5.00 -13.03
CA ARG A 156 2.89 4.13 -14.13
C ARG A 156 4.13 3.60 -14.84
N ALA A 157 4.42 2.31 -14.66
CA ALA A 157 5.43 1.59 -15.45
C ALA A 157 4.96 1.44 -16.91
N PRO A 158 5.86 1.13 -17.87
CA PRO A 158 5.51 1.05 -19.29
C PRO A 158 4.35 0.09 -19.59
N GLN A 159 4.28 -1.03 -18.87
CA GLN A 159 3.27 -2.07 -19.05
C GLN A 159 1.99 -1.80 -18.25
N THR A 160 2.03 -0.96 -17.21
CA THR A 160 0.88 -0.69 -16.34
C THR A 160 -0.33 -0.20 -17.14
N SER A 161 -1.46 -0.91 -16.99
CA SER A 161 -2.68 -0.59 -17.72
C SER A 161 -3.31 0.73 -17.25
N GLY A 162 -4.08 1.37 -18.14
CA GLY A 162 -4.88 2.53 -17.75
C GLY A 162 -5.95 2.20 -16.71
N GLU A 163 -6.48 0.97 -16.73
CA GLU A 163 -7.47 0.51 -15.75
C GLU A 163 -6.85 0.36 -14.35
N THR A 164 -5.63 -0.16 -14.25
CA THR A 164 -4.86 -0.25 -13.00
C THR A 164 -4.65 1.14 -12.39
N VAL A 165 -4.19 2.11 -13.20
CA VAL A 165 -4.02 3.50 -12.75
C VAL A 165 -5.33 4.11 -12.28
N ALA A 166 -6.42 3.93 -13.03
CA ALA A 166 -7.74 4.45 -12.67
C ALA A 166 -8.26 3.83 -11.36
N THR A 167 -8.05 2.52 -11.19
CA THR A 167 -8.43 1.77 -10.00
C THR A 167 -7.67 2.28 -8.76
N CYS A 168 -6.36 2.51 -8.88
CA CYS A 168 -5.54 3.10 -7.81
C CYS A 168 -5.91 4.55 -7.51
N ALA A 169 -6.26 5.36 -8.52
CA ALA A 169 -6.70 6.73 -8.33
C ALA A 169 -8.02 6.82 -7.54
N GLU A 170 -8.95 5.90 -7.82
CA GLU A 170 -10.18 5.78 -7.05
C GLU A 170 -9.89 5.35 -5.61
N ALA A 171 -8.98 4.38 -5.40
CA ALA A 171 -8.56 3.99 -4.05
C ALA A 171 -7.92 5.15 -3.26
N ALA A 172 -7.05 5.92 -3.91
CA ALA A 172 -6.45 7.12 -3.33
C ALA A 172 -7.51 8.13 -2.88
N ARG A 173 -8.49 8.39 -3.76
CA ARG A 173 -9.60 9.32 -3.49
C ARG A 173 -10.43 8.87 -2.29
N ARG A 174 -10.74 7.57 -2.17
CA ARG A 174 -11.47 7.03 -1.01
C ARG A 174 -10.65 7.13 0.28
N MET A 175 -9.34 6.95 0.20
CA MET A 175 -8.41 7.20 1.33
C MET A 175 -8.19 8.69 1.64
N GLY A 176 -8.88 9.61 0.96
CA GLY A 176 -8.76 11.04 1.19
C GLY A 176 -7.43 11.62 0.71
N ARG A 177 -6.76 10.95 -0.24
CA ARG A 177 -5.50 11.41 -0.84
C ARG A 177 -5.74 12.05 -2.20
N GLU A 178 -4.98 13.10 -2.49
CA GLU A 178 -4.93 13.71 -3.82
C GLU A 178 -3.93 12.93 -4.69
N ALA A 179 -4.42 12.32 -5.75
CA ALA A 179 -3.60 11.49 -6.63
C ALA A 179 -3.00 12.28 -7.78
N SER A 180 -1.72 12.09 -8.05
CA SER A 180 -1.05 12.51 -9.27
C SER A 180 -0.52 11.28 -10.03
N VAL A 181 -0.55 11.31 -11.35
CA VAL A 181 -0.05 10.19 -12.17
C VAL A 181 1.28 10.60 -12.79
N LEU A 182 2.31 9.82 -12.51
CA LEU A 182 3.63 9.97 -13.08
C LEU A 182 3.91 8.78 -14.01
N ARG A 183 4.68 9.01 -15.07
CA ARG A 183 5.27 7.90 -15.83
C ARG A 183 6.59 7.57 -15.19
N GLU A 184 6.86 6.29 -14.99
CA GLU A 184 8.17 5.85 -14.56
C GLU A 184 9.24 6.34 -15.53
N SER A 185 10.24 7.04 -15.00
CA SER A 185 11.36 7.54 -15.77
C SER A 185 12.66 6.89 -15.30
N PRO A 186 13.67 6.73 -16.18
CA PRO A 186 14.99 6.24 -15.76
C PRO A 186 15.63 7.06 -14.64
N GLU A 187 15.26 8.34 -14.51
CA GLU A 187 15.76 9.26 -13.49
C GLU A 187 15.22 8.94 -12.09
N ASP A 188 14.07 8.27 -11.99
CA ASP A 188 13.49 7.80 -10.73
C ASP A 188 14.24 6.60 -10.13
N ILE A 189 14.99 5.86 -10.96
CA ILE A 189 15.65 4.59 -10.59
C ILE A 189 17.08 4.83 -10.13
N SER A 190 17.69 5.96 -10.50
CA SER A 190 18.98 6.37 -9.97
C SER A 190 18.81 7.00 -8.59
N GLY A 191 18.96 6.18 -7.56
CA GLY A 191 19.47 6.63 -6.26
C GLY A 191 20.89 7.18 -6.42
N GLY A 192 21.06 8.27 -7.16
CA GLY A 192 22.26 9.09 -7.11
C GLY A 192 22.17 9.94 -5.86
N GLU A 193 23.16 9.80 -4.98
CA GLU A 193 23.44 10.71 -3.87
C GLU A 193 23.08 12.15 -4.28
N LYS A 194 21.96 12.67 -3.73
CA LYS A 194 21.86 14.12 -3.60
C LYS A 194 22.80 14.49 -2.47
N ALA A 195 23.95 15.01 -2.86
CA ALA A 195 24.95 15.66 -2.02
C ALA A 195 24.33 16.70 -1.08
#